data_AF-A0A319DCY6-F1
#
_entry.id   AF-A0A319DCY6-F1
#
_cell.length_a   1.000
_cell.length_b   1.000
_cell.length_c   1.000
_cell.angle_alpha   90.00
_cell.angle_beta   90.00
_cell.angle_gamma   90.00
#
_symmetry.space_group_name_H-M   'P 1'
#
loop_
_entity.id
_entity.type
_entity.pdbx_description
1 polymer ?
#
loop_
_entity_poly.entity_id
_entity_poly.type
_entity_poly.pdbx_seq_one_letter_code
_entity_poly.pdbx_strand_id
1 'polypeptide(L)'
;MKTTSVLVFLWACGYSAAASNHVYFNPKQVLVGEELVVPNSPDQSITLTKLSPCVTLDYGADVAGFPTFEVQNLSGPAQIEVKYSEQLTGLEEPFSDGPSLFVSSLSNSFRVETFNVTQPGNISSGFLQGGQRWQSIRLLTSNTLTLRSASIKSTVGSVDIGNLPSTFQSSSTIYNKIWALGARAVSLACFDAGSQKSTWEVSRNGALVSNIKKVVIAVCMEEFRINKTCCHQAISFVDFILFQACIDGLWYFQDSSKGIGKPFNLSIPGN
;
A
#
# COMPACT_ATOMS: atom_id res chain seq x y z
N MET A 1 -27.85 -40.41 27.53
CA MET A 1 -27.16 -39.13 27.83
C MET A 1 -26.38 -38.73 26.59
N LYS A 2 -26.73 -37.62 25.93
CA LYS A 2 -25.97 -37.07 24.81
C LYS A 2 -25.07 -35.96 25.36
N THR A 3 -23.76 -36.13 25.21
CA THR A 3 -22.75 -35.16 25.66
C THR A 3 -22.64 -34.08 24.60
N THR A 4 -23.04 -32.85 24.93
CA THR A 4 -22.88 -31.68 24.06
C THR A 4 -21.53 -31.04 24.38
N SER A 5 -20.58 -31.12 23.47
CA SER A 5 -19.31 -30.40 23.58
C SER A 5 -19.50 -28.96 23.13
N VAL A 6 -19.25 -28.00 24.02
CA VAL A 6 -19.23 -26.57 23.72
C VAL A 6 -17.79 -26.18 23.37
N LEU A 7 -17.55 -25.75 22.13
CA LEU A 7 -16.29 -25.10 21.75
C LEU A 7 -16.35 -23.62 22.19
N VAL A 8 -15.45 -23.23 23.08
CA VAL A 8 -15.25 -21.83 23.47
C VAL A 8 -14.05 -21.30 22.67
N PHE A 9 -14.30 -20.42 21.71
CA PHE A 9 -13.24 -19.62 21.09
C PHE A 9 -12.93 -18.43 21.99
N LEU A 10 -11.78 -18.46 22.67
CA LEU A 10 -11.23 -17.30 23.36
C LEU A 10 -10.46 -16.45 22.36
N TRP A 11 -11.05 -15.33 21.93
CA TRP A 11 -10.36 -14.33 21.10
C TRP A 11 -9.63 -13.37 22.04
N ALA A 12 -8.34 -13.59 22.26
CA ALA A 12 -7.48 -12.62 22.93
C ALA A 12 -6.98 -11.61 21.89
N CYS A 13 -7.61 -10.44 21.82
CA CYS A 13 -7.11 -9.32 21.03
C CYS A 13 -5.96 -8.65 21.81
N GLY A 14 -4.77 -9.25 21.72
CA GLY A 14 -3.55 -8.66 22.28
C GLY A 14 -3.13 -7.44 21.48
N TYR A 15 -3.45 -6.24 21.96
CA TYR A 15 -2.90 -4.99 21.44
C TYR A 15 -1.48 -4.80 21.99
N SER A 16 -0.47 -4.99 21.13
CA SER A 16 0.84 -4.38 21.34
C SER A 16 0.95 -3.16 20.45
N ALA A 17 0.93 -1.97 21.05
CA ALA A 17 1.33 -0.75 20.36
C ALA A 17 2.83 -0.85 20.09
N ALA A 18 3.19 -1.32 18.89
CA ALA A 18 4.58 -1.34 18.47
C ALA A 18 5.05 0.10 18.29
N ALA A 19 6.12 0.48 18.99
CA ALA A 19 6.86 1.70 18.71
C ALA A 19 7.25 1.73 17.23
N SER A 20 7.01 2.86 16.55
CA SER A 20 7.22 3.02 15.11
C SER A 20 8.72 3.05 14.76
N ASN A 21 9.36 1.89 14.77
CA ASN A 21 10.55 1.68 13.95
C ASN A 21 10.05 1.57 12.51
N HIS A 22 10.26 2.62 11.72
CA HIS A 22 9.87 2.61 10.32
C HIS A 22 10.58 1.45 9.59
N VAL A 23 9.81 0.43 9.22
CA VAL A 23 10.30 -0.69 8.44
C VAL A 23 10.45 -0.22 6.99
N TYR A 24 11.63 -0.42 6.41
CA TYR A 24 11.88 -0.18 4.99
C TYR A 24 11.89 -1.50 4.25
N PHE A 25 11.09 -1.60 3.19
CA PHE A 25 11.24 -2.67 2.23
C PHE A 25 12.33 -2.28 1.24
N ASN A 26 13.39 -3.08 1.18
CA ASN A 26 14.43 -2.95 0.17
C ASN A 26 14.17 -3.98 -0.94
N PRO A 27 14.50 -3.65 -2.20
CA PRO A 27 14.41 -4.59 -3.30
C PRO A 27 15.31 -5.80 -3.03
N LYS A 28 14.80 -6.98 -3.36
CA LYS A 28 15.54 -8.25 -3.30
C LYS A 28 16.45 -8.42 -4.51
N GLN A 29 16.04 -7.88 -5.65
CA GLN A 29 16.80 -7.94 -6.88
C GLN A 29 16.72 -6.58 -7.60
N VAL A 30 17.82 -6.20 -8.24
CA VAL A 30 18.03 -4.91 -8.87
C VAL A 30 18.77 -5.15 -10.17
N LEU A 31 18.29 -4.58 -11.27
CA LEU A 31 18.95 -4.68 -12.57
C LEU A 31 18.95 -3.33 -13.26
N VAL A 32 20.16 -2.82 -13.53
CA VAL A 32 20.36 -1.59 -14.29
C VAL A 32 20.58 -1.92 -15.77
N GLY A 33 19.94 -1.18 -16.68
CA GLY A 33 20.05 -1.43 -18.12
C GLY A 33 19.35 -0.40 -19.00
N GLU A 34 19.19 -0.76 -20.27
CA GLU A 34 18.46 0.05 -21.27
C GLU A 34 16.95 -0.14 -21.17
N GLU A 35 16.52 -1.38 -20.90
CA GLU A 35 15.12 -1.80 -20.93
C GLU A 35 14.66 -2.41 -19.61
N LEU A 36 13.35 -2.55 -19.47
CA LEU A 36 12.71 -3.21 -18.33
C LEU A 36 12.92 -4.71 -18.45
N VAL A 37 13.81 -5.25 -17.60
CA VAL A 37 14.09 -6.70 -17.57
C VAL A 37 13.93 -7.21 -16.14
N VAL A 38 13.51 -8.48 -16.01
CA VAL A 38 13.47 -9.19 -14.72
C VAL A 38 14.89 -9.24 -14.14
N PRO A 39 15.12 -8.71 -12.92
CA PRO A 39 16.42 -8.81 -12.29
C PRO A 39 16.77 -10.26 -11.92
N ASN A 40 17.92 -10.74 -12.37
CA ASN A 40 18.37 -12.11 -12.13
C ASN A 40 19.45 -12.20 -11.02
N SER A 41 19.98 -11.05 -10.60
CA SER A 41 20.97 -10.91 -9.52
C SER A 41 20.75 -9.58 -8.80
N PRO A 42 21.19 -9.44 -7.54
CA PRO A 42 21.17 -8.16 -6.86
C PRO A 42 22.38 -7.31 -7.32
N ASP A 43 22.16 -6.31 -8.16
CA ASP A 43 23.13 -5.23 -8.31
C ASP A 43 23.21 -4.44 -6.98
N GLN A 44 24.43 -4.18 -6.50
CA GLN A 44 24.63 -3.44 -5.24
C GLN A 44 24.58 -1.92 -5.40
N SER A 45 24.73 -1.39 -6.63
CA SER A 45 24.77 0.05 -6.88
C SER A 45 23.87 0.44 -8.05
N ILE A 46 22.97 1.39 -7.82
CA ILE A 46 22.08 1.90 -8.86
C ILE A 46 22.74 3.15 -9.45
N THR A 47 23.39 3.01 -10.61
CA THR A 47 23.94 4.14 -11.36
C THR A 47 23.28 4.25 -12.72
N LEU A 48 22.49 5.31 -12.90
CA LEU A 48 21.78 5.59 -14.13
C LEU A 48 22.59 6.57 -14.98
N THR A 49 22.73 6.22 -16.26
CA THR A 49 23.44 7.01 -17.27
C THR A 49 22.61 7.09 -18.54
N LYS A 50 23.06 7.83 -19.55
CA LYS A 50 22.41 7.82 -20.86
C LYS A 50 22.42 6.43 -21.53
N LEU A 51 23.46 5.62 -21.28
CA LEU A 51 23.59 4.27 -21.85
C LEU A 51 22.81 3.22 -21.05
N SER A 52 22.56 3.50 -19.78
CA SER A 52 21.82 2.61 -18.87
C SER A 52 20.80 3.43 -18.07
N PRO A 53 19.77 3.98 -18.74
CA PRO A 53 18.87 4.95 -18.13
C PRO A 53 17.84 4.32 -17.21
N CYS A 54 17.66 3.00 -17.24
CA CYS A 54 16.58 2.32 -16.53
C CYS A 54 17.15 1.39 -15.45
N VAL A 55 16.45 1.29 -14.32
CA VAL A 55 16.63 0.21 -13.35
C VAL A 55 15.28 -0.43 -13.04
N THR A 56 15.26 -1.75 -13.00
CA THR A 56 14.12 -2.55 -12.53
C THR A 56 14.41 -3.09 -11.13
N LEU A 57 13.44 -2.95 -10.23
CA LEU A 57 13.51 -3.38 -8.84
C LEU A 57 12.42 -4.44 -8.58
N ASP A 58 12.83 -5.61 -8.08
CA ASP A 58 11.93 -6.65 -7.57
C ASP A 58 11.99 -6.70 -6.04
N TYR A 59 10.87 -6.47 -5.37
CA TYR A 59 10.75 -6.59 -3.92
C TYR A 59 10.51 -8.04 -3.45
N GLY A 60 10.33 -8.98 -4.38
CA GLY A 60 10.13 -10.41 -4.16
C GLY A 60 8.71 -10.79 -3.74
N ALA A 61 7.96 -9.84 -3.19
CA ALA A 61 6.56 -9.93 -2.83
C ALA A 61 5.93 -8.53 -2.85
N ASP A 62 4.61 -8.46 -2.80
CA ASP A 62 3.93 -7.17 -2.66
C ASP A 62 4.29 -6.50 -1.33
N VAL A 63 4.54 -5.20 -1.42
CA VAL A 63 4.85 -4.27 -0.34
C VAL A 63 4.02 -3.00 -0.54
N ALA A 64 3.88 -2.18 0.50
CA ALA A 64 3.10 -0.94 0.43
C ALA A 64 3.71 0.15 1.31
N GLY A 65 3.64 1.41 0.87
CA GLY A 65 4.15 2.54 1.63
C GLY A 65 4.62 3.72 0.78
N PHE A 66 5.52 4.52 1.34
CA PHE A 66 6.06 5.71 0.68
C PHE A 66 7.42 5.40 0.02
N PRO A 67 7.51 5.50 -1.32
CA PRO A 67 8.79 5.43 -2.03
C PRO A 67 9.81 6.43 -1.48
N THR A 68 11.02 5.95 -1.22
CA THR A 68 12.13 6.71 -0.67
C THR A 68 13.40 6.35 -1.44
N PHE A 69 14.16 7.36 -1.86
CA PHE A 69 15.42 7.17 -2.57
C PHE A 69 16.51 7.98 -1.90
N GLU A 70 17.68 7.37 -1.70
CA GLU A 70 18.86 8.06 -1.21
C GLU A 70 19.79 8.33 -2.39
N VAL A 71 19.91 9.59 -2.78
CA VAL A 71 20.81 10.04 -3.85
C VAL A 71 22.21 10.19 -3.29
N GLN A 72 23.15 9.42 -3.81
CA GLN A 72 24.55 9.46 -3.40
C GLN A 72 25.32 10.54 -4.16
N ASN A 73 25.17 10.59 -5.48
CA ASN A 73 25.92 11.51 -6.34
C ASN A 73 25.17 11.81 -7.64
N LEU A 74 25.48 12.96 -8.25
CA LEU A 74 24.97 13.38 -9.55
C LEU A 74 26.01 14.22 -10.29
N SER A 75 26.06 14.09 -11.63
CA SER A 75 26.93 14.94 -12.46
C SER A 75 26.34 16.32 -12.74
N GLY A 76 25.07 16.53 -12.41
CA GLY A 76 24.29 17.75 -12.63
C GLY A 76 22.81 17.49 -12.37
N PRO A 77 21.93 18.52 -12.46
CA PRO A 77 20.50 18.34 -12.22
C PRO A 77 19.90 17.23 -13.07
N ALA A 78 19.25 16.27 -12.43
CA ALA A 78 18.67 15.11 -13.07
C ALA A 78 17.16 15.04 -12.85
N GLN A 79 16.46 14.39 -13.77
CA GLN A 79 15.05 14.07 -13.60
C GLN A 79 14.87 12.57 -13.74
N ILE A 80 14.11 11.97 -12.83
CA ILE A 80 13.77 10.55 -12.88
C ILE A 80 12.26 10.36 -12.96
N GLU A 81 11.82 9.47 -13.83
CA GLU A 81 10.49 8.87 -13.81
C GLU A 81 10.53 7.62 -12.93
N VAL A 82 9.53 7.44 -12.09
CA VAL A 82 9.36 6.25 -11.27
C VAL A 82 7.99 5.66 -11.54
N LYS A 83 7.94 4.37 -11.90
CA LYS A 83 6.68 3.61 -12.05
C LYS A 83 6.61 2.49 -11.02
N TYR A 84 5.39 2.16 -10.60
CA TYR A 84 5.11 1.13 -9.59
C TYR A 84 4.03 0.18 -10.10
N SER A 85 4.21 -1.12 -9.92
CA SER A 85 3.23 -2.11 -10.39
C SER A 85 3.21 -3.37 -9.52
N GLU A 86 2.06 -4.05 -9.47
CA GLU A 86 1.95 -5.41 -8.90
C GLU A 86 2.49 -6.46 -9.88
N GLN A 87 2.27 -6.27 -11.18
CA GLN A 87 2.75 -7.15 -12.26
C GLN A 87 3.87 -6.46 -13.05
N LEU A 88 4.92 -7.19 -13.43
CA LEU A 88 6.05 -6.60 -14.15
C LEU A 88 5.63 -5.88 -15.44
N THR A 89 4.74 -6.50 -16.21
CA THR A 89 4.21 -5.96 -17.48
C THR A 89 3.50 -4.63 -17.29
N GLY A 90 2.95 -4.35 -16.11
CA GLY A 90 2.37 -3.04 -15.81
C GLY A 90 3.38 -1.91 -15.94
N LEU A 91 4.68 -2.12 -15.65
CA LEU A 91 5.70 -1.07 -15.77
C LEU A 91 5.91 -0.58 -17.22
N GLU A 92 5.53 -1.38 -18.21
CA GLU A 92 5.63 -1.02 -19.64
C GLU A 92 4.55 -0.01 -20.04
N GLU A 93 3.41 0.00 -19.36
CA GLU A 93 2.29 0.89 -19.65
C GLU A 93 2.59 2.35 -19.29
N PRO A 94 2.02 3.35 -20.00
CA PRO A 94 2.30 4.76 -19.77
C PRO A 94 2.01 5.24 -18.34
N PHE A 95 0.98 4.68 -17.70
CA PHE A 95 0.57 4.98 -16.31
C PHE A 95 0.78 3.79 -15.38
N SER A 96 1.76 2.95 -15.69
CA SER A 96 1.96 1.69 -14.99
C SER A 96 0.66 0.85 -14.97
N ASP A 97 0.36 0.14 -13.89
CA ASP A 97 -0.94 -0.51 -13.66
C ASP A 97 -2.01 0.43 -13.04
N GLY A 98 -1.84 1.75 -13.17
CA GLY A 98 -2.88 2.76 -12.92
C GLY A 98 -3.57 3.27 -14.20
N PRO A 99 -4.48 4.27 -14.11
CA PRO A 99 -4.96 4.90 -12.90
C PRO A 99 -6.00 4.05 -12.15
N SER A 100 -5.82 3.89 -10.84
CA SER A 100 -6.87 3.28 -10.01
C SER A 100 -7.96 4.30 -9.68
N LEU A 101 -9.21 3.95 -10.02
CA LEU A 101 -10.38 4.84 -9.89
C LEU A 101 -10.92 4.94 -8.45
N PHE A 102 -10.49 4.06 -7.56
CA PHE A 102 -11.05 3.93 -6.19
C PHE A 102 -9.99 4.18 -5.12
N VAL A 103 -9.13 5.16 -5.34
CA VAL A 103 -8.07 5.48 -4.38
C VAL A 103 -8.35 6.78 -3.64
N SER A 104 -7.98 6.80 -2.36
CA SER A 104 -8.03 8.02 -1.55
C SER A 104 -7.08 9.08 -2.13
N SER A 105 -7.36 10.36 -1.85
CA SER A 105 -6.46 11.47 -2.22
C SER A 105 -5.08 11.42 -1.56
N LEU A 106 -4.78 10.38 -0.78
CA LEU A 106 -3.48 10.14 -0.13
C LEU A 106 -2.53 9.33 -1.01
N SER A 107 -3.07 8.57 -1.96
CA SER A 107 -2.32 7.63 -2.79
C SER A 107 -2.16 8.10 -4.22
N ASN A 108 -1.08 7.65 -4.86
CA ASN A 108 -0.83 7.94 -6.26
C ASN A 108 -1.70 7.06 -7.16
N SER A 109 -2.81 7.60 -7.67
CA SER A 109 -3.70 6.86 -8.57
C SER A 109 -3.00 6.41 -9.84
N PHE A 110 -2.16 7.26 -10.43
CA PHE A 110 -1.51 7.02 -11.73
C PHE A 110 -0.27 6.14 -11.64
N ARG A 111 0.21 5.82 -10.43
CA ARG A 111 1.36 4.93 -10.17
C ARG A 111 2.60 5.22 -11.02
N VAL A 112 2.74 6.48 -11.39
CA VAL A 112 3.90 7.07 -12.05
C VAL A 112 4.17 8.44 -11.42
N GLU A 113 5.42 8.73 -11.16
CA GLU A 113 5.89 10.00 -10.59
C GLU A 113 7.15 10.47 -11.30
N THR A 114 7.37 11.79 -11.27
CA THR A 114 8.60 12.39 -11.78
C THR A 114 9.24 13.22 -10.68
N PHE A 115 10.51 12.93 -10.38
CA PHE A 115 11.28 13.65 -9.37
C PHE A 115 12.37 14.49 -10.03
N ASN A 116 12.48 15.75 -9.61
CA ASN A 116 13.59 16.61 -9.95
C ASN A 116 14.67 16.49 -8.86
N VAL A 117 15.87 16.05 -9.24
CA VAL A 117 17.00 15.79 -8.35
C VAL A 117 18.11 16.79 -8.64
N THR A 118 18.30 17.73 -7.73
CA THR A 118 19.28 18.83 -7.89
C THR A 118 20.49 18.70 -6.99
N GLN A 119 20.43 17.85 -5.95
CA GLN A 119 21.49 17.66 -4.96
C GLN A 119 21.43 16.26 -4.34
N PRO A 120 22.53 15.74 -3.77
CA PRO A 120 22.53 14.50 -3.02
C PRO A 120 21.63 14.56 -1.78
N GLY A 121 21.17 13.41 -1.30
CA GLY A 121 20.32 13.29 -0.12
C GLY A 121 19.05 12.48 -0.35
N ASN A 122 18.15 12.53 0.62
CA ASN A 122 16.91 11.76 0.59
C ASN A 122 15.82 12.50 -0.18
N ILE A 123 15.20 11.78 -1.12
CA ILE A 123 13.97 12.16 -1.78
C ILE A 123 12.90 11.13 -1.46
N SER A 124 11.65 11.55 -1.31
CA SER A 124 10.54 10.64 -1.03
C SER A 124 9.29 11.11 -1.73
N SER A 125 8.44 10.16 -2.12
CA SER A 125 7.11 10.49 -2.58
C SER A 125 6.29 11.09 -1.43
N GLY A 126 5.49 12.11 -1.74
CA GLY A 126 4.45 12.61 -0.85
C GLY A 126 3.18 11.74 -0.87
N PHE A 127 3.10 10.77 -1.78
CA PHE A 127 1.92 9.94 -2.01
C PHE A 127 2.18 8.49 -1.62
N LEU A 128 1.17 7.89 -1.00
CA LEU A 128 1.17 6.47 -0.71
C LEU A 128 1.18 5.67 -2.01
N GLN A 129 2.05 4.68 -2.09
CA GLN A 129 1.91 3.56 -3.03
C GLN A 129 1.28 2.39 -2.29
N GLY A 130 0.14 1.92 -2.81
CA GLY A 130 -0.52 0.70 -2.34
C GLY A 130 0.30 -0.56 -2.64
N GLY A 131 -0.37 -1.71 -2.71
CA GLY A 131 0.26 -2.99 -3.05
C GLY A 131 1.10 -2.88 -4.33
N GLN A 132 2.38 -3.21 -4.23
CA GLN A 132 3.32 -3.18 -5.34
C GLN A 132 4.46 -4.18 -5.13
N ARG A 133 4.90 -4.84 -6.18
CA ARG A 133 6.09 -5.70 -6.16
C ARG A 133 7.20 -5.17 -7.04
N TRP A 134 6.85 -4.51 -8.14
CA TRP A 134 7.77 -4.06 -9.16
C TRP A 134 7.85 -2.56 -9.19
N GLN A 135 9.06 -2.04 -9.34
CA GLN A 135 9.30 -0.62 -9.52
C GLN A 135 10.34 -0.42 -10.62
N SER A 136 10.15 0.58 -11.46
CA SER A 136 11.21 1.06 -12.35
C SER A 136 11.56 2.50 -12.05
N ILE A 137 12.84 2.83 -12.22
CA ILE A 137 13.34 4.20 -12.17
C ILE A 137 14.04 4.45 -13.50
N ARG A 138 13.57 5.45 -14.25
CA ARG A 138 14.14 5.85 -15.54
C ARG A 138 14.67 7.27 -15.47
N LEU A 139 15.94 7.45 -15.80
CA LEU A 139 16.58 8.73 -15.96
C LEU A 139 16.09 9.40 -17.26
N LEU A 140 15.55 10.62 -17.14
CA LEU A 140 15.01 11.40 -18.26
C LEU A 140 16.00 12.44 -18.79
N THR A 141 17.07 12.71 -18.05
CA THR A 141 18.11 13.69 -18.39
C THR A 141 19.39 13.02 -18.87
N SER A 142 20.32 13.78 -19.45
CA SER A 142 21.64 13.25 -19.87
C SER A 142 22.69 13.18 -18.74
N ASN A 143 22.37 13.69 -17.55
CA ASN A 143 23.28 13.66 -16.38
C ASN A 143 23.30 12.30 -15.70
N THR A 144 24.44 11.92 -15.14
CA THR A 144 24.57 10.67 -14.37
C THR A 144 23.96 10.85 -12.98
N LEU A 145 23.25 9.83 -12.50
CA LEU A 145 22.66 9.77 -11.18
C LEU A 145 23.03 8.45 -10.50
N THR A 146 23.58 8.52 -9.30
CA THR A 146 23.86 7.34 -8.46
C THR A 146 22.97 7.37 -7.23
N LEU A 147 22.17 6.32 -7.04
CA LEU A 147 21.39 6.11 -5.83
C LEU A 147 22.13 5.12 -4.92
N ARG A 148 22.22 5.45 -3.63
CA ARG A 148 22.66 4.51 -2.60
C ARG A 148 21.58 3.46 -2.37
N SER A 149 20.32 3.87 -2.35
CA SER A 149 19.18 2.97 -2.15
C SER A 149 17.91 3.50 -2.81
N ALA A 150 17.03 2.56 -3.14
CA ALA A 150 15.63 2.78 -3.47
C ALA A 150 14.82 1.81 -2.60
N SER A 151 13.93 2.34 -1.77
CA SER A 151 13.23 1.58 -0.75
C SER A 151 11.80 2.07 -0.59
N ILE A 152 10.92 1.24 -0.04
CA ILE A 152 9.56 1.66 0.36
C ILE A 152 9.51 1.78 1.88
N LYS A 153 9.26 2.99 2.38
CA LYS A 153 8.96 3.21 3.80
C LYS A 153 7.59 2.64 4.09
N SER A 154 7.55 1.53 4.83
CA SER A 154 6.32 0.78 5.08
C SER A 154 5.25 1.62 5.76
N THR A 155 4.02 1.42 5.34
CA THR A 155 2.81 1.90 6.03
C THR A 155 1.93 0.77 6.56
N VAL A 156 2.39 -0.46 6.33
CA VAL A 156 1.73 -1.70 6.73
C VAL A 156 2.61 -2.41 7.74
N GLY A 157 2.00 -3.14 8.67
CA GLY A 157 2.76 -3.92 9.63
C GLY A 157 3.65 -4.95 8.94
N SER A 158 4.86 -5.15 9.46
CA SER A 158 5.68 -6.32 9.08
C SER A 158 5.07 -7.55 9.76
N VAL A 159 4.04 -8.12 9.13
CA VAL A 159 3.36 -9.31 9.65
C VAL A 159 4.15 -10.54 9.23
N ASP A 160 4.73 -11.23 10.21
CA ASP A 160 5.27 -12.57 10.03
C ASP A 160 4.12 -13.58 9.95
N ILE A 161 3.84 -14.05 8.73
CA ILE A 161 2.76 -15.00 8.45
C ILE A 161 2.96 -16.31 9.23
N GLY A 162 4.21 -16.72 9.50
CA GLY A 162 4.52 -17.91 10.27
C GLY A 162 4.20 -17.79 11.76
N ASN A 163 4.03 -16.56 12.25
CA ASN A 163 3.78 -16.25 13.66
C ASN A 163 2.41 -15.56 13.87
N LEU A 164 1.45 -15.84 12.98
CA LEU A 164 0.08 -15.38 13.16
C LEU A 164 -0.61 -16.12 14.32
N PRO A 165 -1.51 -15.45 15.08
CA PRO A 165 -2.24 -16.08 16.18
C PRO A 165 -3.04 -17.33 15.77
N SER A 166 -3.45 -17.38 14.50
CA SER A 166 -4.11 -18.52 13.89
C SER A 166 -3.37 -18.91 12.63
N THR A 167 -3.10 -20.21 12.47
CA THR A 167 -2.44 -20.77 11.29
C THR A 167 -3.32 -21.84 10.64
N PHE A 168 -3.10 -22.08 9.36
CA PHE A 168 -3.70 -23.18 8.61
C PHE A 168 -2.61 -24.07 8.06
N GLN A 169 -2.76 -25.38 8.22
CA GLN A 169 -1.88 -26.38 7.65
C GLN A 169 -2.72 -27.54 7.15
N SER A 170 -2.40 -28.02 5.95
CA SER A 170 -3.00 -29.19 5.33
C SER A 170 -1.93 -30.09 4.71
N SER A 171 -2.30 -31.30 4.31
CA SER A 171 -1.44 -32.19 3.53
C SER A 171 -1.18 -31.71 2.10
N SER A 172 -2.00 -30.78 1.59
CA SER A 172 -1.82 -30.17 0.27
C SER A 172 -0.90 -28.96 0.36
N THR A 173 0.27 -29.05 -0.27
CA THR A 173 1.22 -27.93 -0.33
C THR A 173 0.63 -26.72 -1.06
N ILE A 174 -0.33 -26.93 -1.98
CA ILE A 174 -1.03 -25.86 -2.70
C ILE A 174 -1.95 -25.09 -1.75
N TYR A 175 -2.72 -25.78 -0.91
CA TYR A 175 -3.62 -25.08 0.03
C TYR A 175 -2.85 -24.31 1.09
N ASN A 176 -1.70 -24.81 1.53
CA ASN A 176 -0.83 -24.08 2.45
C ASN A 176 -0.31 -22.79 1.79
N LYS A 177 0.05 -22.85 0.51
CA LYS A 177 0.46 -21.66 -0.27
C LYS A 177 -0.69 -20.67 -0.44
N ILE A 178 -1.89 -21.13 -0.79
CA ILE A 178 -3.07 -20.27 -0.96
C ILE A 178 -3.40 -19.56 0.35
N TRP A 179 -3.38 -20.27 1.48
CA TRP A 179 -3.61 -19.66 2.79
C TRP A 179 -2.55 -18.60 3.11
N ALA A 180 -1.26 -18.89 2.89
CA ALA A 180 -0.19 -17.93 3.13
C ALA A 180 -0.32 -16.67 2.25
N LEU A 181 -0.70 -16.83 0.98
CA LEU A 181 -0.98 -15.71 0.08
C LEU A 181 -2.17 -14.88 0.56
N GLY A 182 -3.26 -15.52 1.01
CA GLY A 182 -4.41 -14.83 1.58
C GLY A 182 -4.07 -14.05 2.85
N ALA A 183 -3.32 -14.67 3.77
CA ALA A 183 -2.84 -14.02 4.99
C ALA A 183 -1.95 -12.79 4.67
N ARG A 184 -1.07 -12.91 3.66
CA ARG A 184 -0.27 -11.78 3.18
C ARG A 184 -1.13 -10.66 2.61
N ALA A 185 -2.07 -10.98 1.74
CA ALA A 185 -2.94 -10.00 1.09
C ALA A 185 -3.74 -9.19 2.12
N VAL A 186 -4.34 -9.87 3.11
CA VAL A 186 -5.04 -9.20 4.22
C VAL A 186 -4.08 -8.32 5.02
N SER A 187 -2.88 -8.79 5.32
CA SER A 187 -1.89 -8.02 6.09
C SER A 187 -1.45 -6.74 5.36
N LEU A 188 -1.26 -6.79 4.04
CA LEU A 188 -0.90 -5.63 3.23
C LEU A 188 -2.03 -4.60 3.08
N ALA A 189 -3.25 -5.00 3.38
CA ALA A 189 -4.40 -4.11 3.38
C ALA A 189 -4.69 -3.52 4.79
N CYS A 190 -3.87 -3.86 5.79
CA CYS A 190 -3.89 -3.27 7.12
C CYS A 190 -2.81 -2.18 7.25
N PHE A 191 -3.22 -0.93 7.47
CA PHE A 191 -2.28 0.18 7.66
C PHE A 191 -2.04 0.46 9.15
N ASP A 192 -0.80 0.81 9.46
CA ASP A 192 -0.40 1.19 10.81
C ASP A 192 -1.00 2.55 11.19
N ALA A 193 -1.42 2.68 12.45
CA ALA A 193 -1.97 3.93 12.97
C ALA A 193 -0.96 5.08 12.78
N GLY A 194 -1.44 6.22 12.27
CA GLY A 194 -0.60 7.40 12.01
C GLY A 194 0.38 7.29 10.84
N SER A 195 0.39 6.17 10.10
CA SER A 195 1.24 6.02 8.90
C SER A 195 0.74 6.86 7.72
N GLN A 196 -0.57 7.11 7.66
CA GLN A 196 -1.23 7.86 6.60
C GLN A 196 -1.14 9.37 6.88
N LYS A 197 -0.36 10.08 6.08
CA LYS A 197 -0.20 11.53 6.17
C LYS A 197 -1.18 12.22 5.24
N SER A 198 -1.78 13.31 5.70
CA SER A 198 -2.63 14.18 4.88
C SER A 198 -1.86 14.74 3.68
N THR A 199 -2.48 14.74 2.51
CA THR A 199 -1.98 15.48 1.33
C THR A 199 -2.31 16.96 1.36
N TRP A 200 -3.04 17.39 2.39
CA TRP A 200 -3.35 18.79 2.68
C TRP A 200 -2.38 19.33 3.72
N GLU A 201 -1.68 20.39 3.35
CA GLU A 201 -0.89 21.22 4.26
C GLU A 201 -1.67 22.49 4.56
N VAL A 202 -2.34 22.50 5.71
CA VAL A 202 -3.14 23.64 6.15
C VAL A 202 -2.30 24.56 7.04
N SER A 203 -2.22 25.82 6.66
CA SER A 203 -1.53 26.86 7.43
C SER A 203 -2.44 28.08 7.63
N ARG A 204 -1.98 29.05 8.42
CA ARG A 204 -2.67 30.35 8.58
C ARG A 204 -2.83 31.12 7.25
N ASN A 205 -2.03 30.80 6.25
CA ASN A 205 -2.00 31.47 4.95
C ASN A 205 -2.82 30.74 3.87
N GLY A 206 -3.48 29.63 4.21
CA GLY A 206 -4.27 28.83 3.28
C GLY A 206 -3.94 27.34 3.33
N ALA A 207 -4.58 26.57 2.45
CA ALA A 207 -4.36 25.14 2.30
C ALA A 207 -3.64 24.85 0.98
N LEU A 208 -2.49 24.17 1.06
CA LEU A 208 -1.82 23.57 -0.09
C LEU A 208 -2.29 22.13 -0.22
N VAL A 209 -2.81 21.76 -1.39
CA VAL A 209 -3.19 20.39 -1.71
C VAL A 209 -2.24 19.85 -2.75
N SER A 210 -1.37 18.94 -2.33
CA SER A 210 -0.48 18.22 -3.24
C SER A 210 -1.32 17.26 -4.07
N ASN A 211 -1.35 17.42 -5.39
CA ASN A 211 -2.02 16.48 -6.28
C ASN A 211 -1.22 16.28 -7.58
N ILE A 212 -1.10 15.03 -8.02
CA ILE A 212 -0.26 14.63 -9.16
C ILE A 212 -0.97 14.77 -10.50
N LYS A 213 -2.31 14.92 -10.54
CA LYS A 213 -3.13 15.21 -11.74
C LYS A 213 -4.60 15.34 -11.34
N LYS A 214 -5.41 16.10 -12.12
CA LYS A 214 -6.85 16.25 -11.86
C LYS A 214 -7.58 14.93 -12.09
N VAL A 215 -7.80 14.15 -11.05
CA VAL A 215 -8.83 13.10 -11.01
C VAL A 215 -10.06 13.70 -10.34
N VAL A 216 -11.23 13.52 -10.96
CA VAL A 216 -12.50 13.87 -10.30
C VAL A 216 -12.74 12.81 -9.24
N ILE A 217 -12.46 13.15 -7.99
CA ILE A 217 -12.75 12.30 -6.84
C ILE A 217 -14.08 12.79 -6.27
N ALA A 218 -15.11 11.94 -6.29
CA ALA A 218 -16.28 12.15 -5.45
C ALA A 218 -15.89 11.82 -4.01
N VAL A 219 -15.56 12.85 -3.22
CA VAL A 219 -15.21 12.70 -1.81
C VAL A 219 -16.48 12.90 -0.98
N CYS A 220 -16.95 11.84 -0.31
CA CYS A 220 -17.70 12.04 0.93
C CYS A 220 -16.68 12.44 2.00
N MET A 221 -16.74 13.69 2.45
CA MET A 221 -15.86 14.17 3.51
C MET A 221 -16.30 13.59 4.85
N GLU A 222 -15.46 12.75 5.45
CA GLU A 222 -15.52 12.40 6.86
C GLU A 222 -14.11 12.52 7.44
N GLU A 223 -13.96 13.25 8.55
CA GLU A 223 -12.67 13.51 9.18
C GLU A 223 -12.17 12.24 9.92
N PHE A 224 -11.51 11.34 9.20
CA PHE A 224 -10.99 10.11 9.78
C PHE A 224 -9.71 10.36 10.59
N ARG A 225 -9.85 10.55 11.91
CA ARG A 225 -8.72 10.38 12.84
C ARG A 225 -8.47 8.89 13.10
N ILE A 226 -7.60 8.28 12.31
CA ILE A 226 -7.20 6.87 12.48
C ILE A 226 -6.21 6.77 13.64
N ASN A 227 -6.73 6.64 14.86
CA ASN A 227 -5.94 6.42 16.08
C ASN A 227 -5.76 4.92 16.43
N LYS A 228 -6.11 4.01 15.50
CA LYS A 228 -6.05 2.55 15.63
C LYS A 228 -5.59 1.90 14.32
N THR A 229 -4.90 0.77 14.38
CA THR A 229 -4.62 -0.07 13.20
C THR A 229 -5.94 -0.52 12.58
N CYS A 230 -6.19 -0.17 11.31
CA CYS A 230 -7.42 -0.53 10.60
C CYS A 230 -7.14 -1.72 9.66
N CYS A 231 -7.77 -2.87 9.95
CA CYS A 231 -7.83 -4.03 9.05
C CYS A 231 -9.22 -4.23 8.41
N HIS A 232 -10.20 -3.36 8.72
CA HIS A 232 -11.61 -3.58 8.35
C HIS A 232 -11.99 -3.06 6.94
N GLN A 233 -11.13 -2.32 6.25
CA GLN A 233 -11.43 -1.74 4.92
C GLN A 233 -10.90 -2.59 3.75
N ALA A 234 -10.59 -3.85 4.02
CA ALA A 234 -9.78 -4.70 3.16
C ALA A 234 -10.52 -5.97 2.70
N ILE A 235 -11.80 -5.87 2.34
CA ILE A 235 -12.47 -6.97 1.63
C ILE A 235 -13.30 -6.37 0.50
N SER A 236 -12.66 -6.25 -0.67
CA SER A 236 -13.28 -5.96 -1.96
C SER A 236 -14.20 -7.11 -2.38
N PHE A 237 -15.35 -7.22 -1.71
CA PHE A 237 -16.58 -7.89 -2.15
C PHE A 237 -17.74 -7.60 -1.18
N VAL A 238 -17.44 -7.32 0.10
CA VAL A 238 -18.47 -7.05 1.13
C VAL A 238 -18.86 -5.57 1.17
N ASP A 239 -17.95 -4.66 0.81
CA ASP A 239 -18.24 -3.23 0.68
C ASP A 239 -19.28 -2.92 -0.41
N PHE A 240 -19.52 -3.86 -1.35
CA PHE A 240 -20.54 -3.74 -2.38
C PHE A 240 -21.97 -3.67 -1.81
N ILE A 241 -22.22 -4.30 -0.65
CA ILE A 241 -23.54 -4.28 0.01
C ILE A 241 -23.74 -2.99 0.81
N LEU A 242 -22.67 -2.43 1.38
CA LEU A 242 -22.74 -1.17 2.14
C LEU A 242 -22.89 0.06 1.24
N PHE A 243 -22.30 0.04 0.03
CA PHE A 243 -22.41 1.18 -0.90
C PHE A 243 -23.80 1.30 -1.54
N GLN A 244 -24.51 0.19 -1.78
CA GLN A 244 -25.89 0.22 -2.28
C GLN A 244 -26.84 0.87 -1.26
N ALA A 245 -26.59 0.70 0.04
CA ALA A 245 -27.38 1.35 1.10
C ALA A 245 -27.17 2.89 1.17
N CYS A 246 -26.06 3.41 0.65
CA CYS A 246 -25.76 4.84 0.61
C CYS A 246 -26.62 5.58 -0.43
N ILE A 247 -27.02 4.90 -1.52
CA ILE A 247 -27.92 5.47 -2.53
C ILE A 247 -29.38 5.45 -2.05
N ASP A 248 -29.76 4.48 -1.22
CA ASP A 248 -31.15 4.26 -0.79
C ASP A 248 -31.50 4.84 0.61
N GLY A 249 -30.61 5.65 1.21
CA GLY A 249 -30.92 6.44 2.41
C GLY A 249 -31.13 5.65 3.71
N LEU A 250 -30.62 4.42 3.80
CA LEU A 250 -30.73 3.56 4.99
C LEU A 250 -29.45 3.61 5.84
N TRP A 251 -29.53 4.27 6.99
CA TRP A 251 -28.46 4.26 8.00
C TRP A 251 -28.67 3.11 8.99
N TYR A 252 -27.67 2.26 9.16
CA TYR A 252 -27.54 1.39 10.35
C TYR A 252 -26.15 1.57 10.95
N PHE A 253 -26.06 2.26 12.09
CA PHE A 253 -24.89 2.22 12.96
C PHE A 253 -25.18 1.30 14.14
N GLN A 254 -24.36 0.27 14.33
CA GLN A 254 -24.27 -0.40 15.62
C GLN A 254 -23.01 0.08 16.33
N ASP A 255 -23.21 0.85 17.39
CA ASP A 255 -22.19 1.24 18.36
C ASP A 255 -21.64 -0.02 19.05
N SER A 256 -20.38 -0.35 18.78
CA SER A 256 -19.69 -1.51 19.35
C SER A 256 -19.30 -1.34 20.82
N SER A 257 -19.62 -0.20 21.46
CA SER A 257 -19.43 0.00 22.90
C SER A 257 -20.52 -0.65 23.77
N LYS A 258 -21.60 -1.17 23.19
CA LYS A 258 -22.69 -1.84 23.93
C LYS A 258 -22.83 -3.30 23.51
N GLY A 259 -22.57 -4.19 24.47
CA GLY A 259 -22.52 -5.64 24.29
C GLY A 259 -23.76 -6.25 23.63
N ILE A 260 -23.53 -7.41 23.00
CA ILE A 260 -24.51 -8.19 22.23
C ILE A 260 -25.67 -8.61 23.13
N GLY A 261 -26.90 -8.20 22.81
CA GLY A 261 -28.08 -8.73 23.51
C GLY A 261 -29.42 -8.09 23.14
N LYS A 262 -30.03 -8.56 22.04
CA LYS A 262 -31.44 -9.05 21.94
C LYS A 262 -31.87 -9.18 20.46
N PRO A 263 -32.66 -10.21 20.09
CA PRO A 263 -33.16 -10.36 18.73
C PRO A 263 -34.28 -9.35 18.45
N PHE A 264 -34.21 -8.67 17.31
CA PHE A 264 -35.26 -7.77 16.84
C PHE A 264 -36.16 -8.52 15.85
N ASN A 265 -37.47 -8.58 16.12
CA ASN A 265 -38.47 -9.10 15.19
C ASN A 265 -38.82 -8.02 14.16
N LEU A 266 -38.73 -8.35 12.88
CA LEU A 266 -39.13 -7.47 11.78
C LEU A 266 -40.54 -7.83 11.33
N SER A 267 -41.49 -6.90 11.48
CA SER A 267 -42.78 -6.92 10.78
C SER A 267 -42.68 -6.00 9.56
N ILE A 268 -42.98 -6.53 8.38
CA ILE A 268 -43.00 -5.78 7.11
C ILE A 268 -44.38 -5.13 6.97
N PRO A 269 -44.51 -3.81 6.70
CA PRO A 269 -45.78 -3.22 6.32
C PRO A 269 -46.08 -3.55 4.86
N GLY A 270 -47.27 -4.09 4.61
CA GLY A 270 -47.73 -4.46 3.28
C GLY A 270 -48.03 -3.26 2.40
N ASN A 271 -47.77 -3.43 1.12
CA ASN A 271 -48.57 -2.88 0.02
C ASN A 271 -49.06 -4.05 -0.83
#